data_AF-A0A7K0T740-F1
#
_entry.id   AF-A0A7K0T740-F1
#
_cell.length_a   1.000
_cell.length_b   1.000
_cell.length_c   1.000
_cell.angle_alpha   90.00
_cell.angle_beta   90.00
_cell.angle_gamma   90.00
#
_symmetry.space_group_name_H-M   'P 1'
#
loop_
_entity.id
_entity.type
_entity.pdbx_description
1 polymer ?
#
loop_
_entity_poly.entity_id
_entity_poly.type
_entity_poly.pdbx_seq_one_letter_code
_entity_poly.pdbx_strand_id
1 'polypeptide(L)'
;MKASASDQRQIVGVARLDQETSALNHKAQTLAEHALLASLTTKSHNARDLRIGAQTELSDVKRELLRAEADVEQIVSRITRDEARLNGGSASPKELGQLQHEVGTLGVRRAELEEVELEVMMRIDEINSRITELSAQEAAFATEIADLEIRKENALAAFNTELESIAKERAVALSTVAPDFIALYEKIRTSNNGTGAAALIAGTCNGCHLS
;
A
#
# COMPACT_ATOMS: atom_id res chain seq x y z
N MET A 1 -5.78 -58.20 -4.07
CA MET A 1 -6.22 -57.64 -5.35
C MET A 1 -5.12 -57.87 -6.39
N LYS A 2 -5.46 -58.16 -7.66
CA LYS A 2 -4.48 -58.25 -8.77
C LYS A 2 -4.83 -57.16 -9.79
N ALA A 3 -3.85 -56.39 -10.24
CA ALA A 3 -4.00 -55.36 -11.28
C ALA A 3 -3.07 -55.68 -12.46
N SER A 4 -3.46 -55.35 -13.69
CA SER A 4 -2.60 -55.61 -14.84
C SER A 4 -1.34 -54.74 -14.80
N ALA A 5 -0.27 -55.18 -15.46
CA ALA A 5 0.94 -54.35 -15.58
C ALA A 5 0.68 -53.02 -16.31
N SER A 6 -0.35 -52.97 -17.17
CA SER A 6 -0.82 -51.73 -17.79
C SER A 6 -1.43 -50.79 -16.75
N ASP A 7 -2.37 -51.29 -15.94
CA ASP A 7 -3.02 -50.51 -14.87
C ASP A 7 -2.01 -49.96 -13.87
N GLN A 8 -1.04 -50.77 -13.46
CA GLN A 8 0.01 -50.36 -12.53
C GLN A 8 0.85 -49.21 -13.10
N ARG A 9 1.24 -49.27 -14.39
CA ARG A 9 1.99 -48.19 -15.04
C ARG A 9 1.16 -46.91 -15.15
N GLN A 10 -0.12 -47.02 -15.51
CA GLN A 10 -1.02 -45.86 -15.58
C GLN A 10 -1.18 -45.19 -14.22
N ILE A 11 -1.39 -45.95 -13.14
CA ILE A 11 -1.54 -45.39 -11.79
C ILE A 11 -0.24 -44.73 -11.29
N VAL A 12 0.93 -45.26 -11.60
CA VAL A 12 2.20 -44.58 -11.30
C VAL A 12 2.30 -43.25 -12.07
N GLY A 13 1.85 -43.21 -13.32
CA GLY A 13 1.74 -41.97 -14.11
C GLY A 13 0.79 -40.96 -13.47
N VAL A 14 -0.38 -41.40 -13.01
CA VAL A 14 -1.36 -40.57 -12.29
C VAL A 14 -0.78 -40.02 -10.99
N ALA A 15 -0.03 -40.83 -10.24
CA ALA A 15 0.64 -40.37 -9.01
C ALA A 15 1.64 -39.24 -9.28
N ARG A 16 2.41 -39.31 -10.37
CA ARG A 16 3.30 -38.22 -10.78
C ARG A 16 2.51 -36.94 -11.10
N LEU A 17 1.43 -37.05 -11.86
CA LEU A 17 0.56 -35.91 -12.21
C LEU A 17 -0.08 -35.27 -10.95
N ASP A 18 -0.48 -36.09 -9.97
CA ASP A 18 -1.00 -35.61 -8.69
C ASP A 18 0.07 -34.89 -7.85
N GLN A 19 1.32 -35.36 -7.88
CA GLN A 19 2.46 -34.67 -7.25
C GLN A 19 2.75 -33.32 -7.93
N GLU A 20 2.74 -33.26 -9.26
CA GLU A 20 2.91 -32.02 -10.03
C GLU A 20 1.79 -31.02 -9.71
N THR A 21 0.54 -31.49 -9.63
CA THR A 21 -0.61 -30.69 -9.18
C THR A 21 -0.38 -30.11 -7.79
N SER A 22 0.07 -30.93 -6.83
CA SER A 22 0.35 -30.47 -5.47
C SER A 22 1.48 -29.43 -5.43
N ALA A 23 2.55 -29.65 -6.21
CA ALA A 23 3.67 -28.72 -6.31
C ALA A 23 3.26 -27.36 -6.91
N LEU A 24 2.45 -27.35 -7.97
CA LEU A 24 1.94 -26.10 -8.57
C LEU A 24 1.01 -25.34 -7.63
N ASN A 25 0.10 -26.04 -6.95
CA ASN A 25 -0.76 -25.42 -5.95
C ASN A 25 0.05 -24.80 -4.81
N HIS A 26 1.10 -25.49 -4.35
CA HIS A 26 2.00 -24.94 -3.35
C HIS A 26 2.71 -23.69 -3.86
N LYS A 27 3.30 -23.73 -5.06
CA LYS A 27 3.94 -22.55 -5.69
C LYS A 27 2.98 -21.37 -5.79
N ALA A 28 1.73 -21.59 -6.19
CA ALA A 28 0.71 -20.54 -6.28
C ALA A 28 0.41 -19.89 -4.92
N GLN A 29 0.38 -20.69 -3.85
CA GLN A 29 0.15 -20.22 -2.48
C GLN A 29 1.36 -19.48 -1.90
N THR A 30 2.59 -19.83 -2.33
CA THR A 30 3.84 -19.27 -1.80
C THR A 30 4.52 -18.29 -2.75
N LEU A 31 3.79 -17.72 -3.71
CA LEU A 31 4.33 -16.68 -4.60
C LEU A 31 4.91 -15.52 -3.77
N ALA A 32 6.13 -15.10 -4.10
CA ALA A 32 6.82 -14.02 -3.41
C ALA A 32 6.06 -12.69 -3.53
N GLU A 33 5.32 -12.53 -4.64
CA GLU A 33 4.45 -11.40 -4.93
C GLU A 33 3.40 -11.17 -3.83
N HIS A 34 2.88 -12.21 -3.17
CA HIS A 34 1.90 -12.05 -2.08
C HIS A 34 2.47 -11.26 -0.91
N ALA A 35 3.70 -11.60 -0.48
CA ALA A 35 4.36 -10.93 0.64
C ALA A 35 4.77 -9.49 0.26
N LEU A 36 5.24 -9.29 -0.97
CA LEU A 36 5.61 -7.96 -1.48
C LEU A 36 4.39 -7.04 -1.60
N LEU A 37 3.28 -7.53 -2.16
CA LEU A 37 2.02 -6.80 -2.24
C LEU A 37 1.53 -6.40 -0.85
N ALA A 38 1.47 -7.33 0.10
CA ALA A 38 1.07 -7.03 1.47
C ALA A 38 1.93 -5.91 2.08
N SER A 39 3.26 -5.98 1.92
CA SER A 39 4.17 -4.95 2.43
C SER A 39 3.96 -3.59 1.77
N LEU A 40 3.81 -3.53 0.44
CA LEU A 40 3.64 -2.26 -0.28
C LEU A 40 2.27 -1.64 -0.03
N THR A 41 1.20 -2.45 0.08
CA THR A 41 -0.12 -1.97 0.47
C THR A 41 -0.09 -1.31 1.85
N THR A 42 0.60 -1.91 2.83
CA THR A 42 0.80 -1.28 4.15
C THR A 42 1.56 0.04 4.04
N LYS A 43 2.63 0.10 3.25
CA LYS A 43 3.40 1.36 3.04
C LYS A 43 2.55 2.45 2.36
N SER A 44 1.76 2.08 1.35
CA SER A 44 0.84 2.98 0.67
C SER A 44 -0.21 3.56 1.62
N HIS A 45 -0.82 2.71 2.46
CA HIS A 45 -1.77 3.16 3.48
C HIS A 45 -1.12 4.12 4.48
N ASN A 46 0.08 3.79 4.98
CA ASN A 46 0.81 4.68 5.90
C ASN A 46 1.11 6.04 5.27
N ALA A 47 1.57 6.08 4.01
CA ALA A 47 1.83 7.33 3.30
C ALA A 47 0.55 8.17 3.13
N ARG A 48 -0.57 7.52 2.81
CA ARG A 48 -1.89 8.15 2.72
C ARG A 48 -2.35 8.72 4.06
N ASP A 49 -2.22 7.97 5.15
CA ASP A 49 -2.64 8.40 6.48
C ASP A 49 -1.80 9.61 6.95
N LEU A 50 -0.49 9.59 6.71
CA LEU A 50 0.40 10.72 6.96
C LEU A 50 0.01 11.94 6.12
N ARG A 51 -0.36 11.75 4.85
CA ARG A 51 -0.80 12.84 3.97
C ARG A 51 -2.08 13.48 4.49
N ILE A 52 -3.05 12.67 4.91
CA ILE A 52 -4.32 13.14 5.51
C ILE A 52 -4.05 13.90 6.81
N GLY A 53 -3.14 13.40 7.65
CA GLY A 53 -2.67 14.11 8.85
C GLY A 53 -2.10 15.49 8.50
N ALA A 54 -1.23 15.55 7.49
CA ALA A 54 -0.64 16.81 7.03
C ALA A 54 -1.67 17.79 6.44
N GLN A 55 -2.69 17.30 5.72
CA GLN A 55 -3.78 18.13 5.20
C GLN A 55 -4.67 18.68 6.33
N THR A 56 -4.84 17.91 7.41
CA THR A 56 -5.56 18.35 8.60
C THR A 56 -4.78 19.46 9.30
N GLU A 57 -3.47 19.25 9.51
CA GLU A 57 -2.57 20.27 10.07
C GLU A 57 -2.57 21.55 9.22
N LEU A 58 -2.50 21.43 7.88
CA LEU A 58 -2.60 22.58 6.98
C LEU A 58 -3.88 23.38 7.19
N SER A 59 -5.00 22.70 7.39
CA SER A 59 -6.30 23.36 7.61
C SER A 59 -6.30 24.14 8.93
N ASP A 60 -5.64 23.60 9.96
CA ASP A 60 -5.51 24.26 11.25
C ASP A 60 -4.59 25.48 11.17
N VAL A 61 -3.43 25.36 10.53
CA VAL A 61 -2.47 26.47 10.36
C VAL A 61 -3.01 27.56 9.42
N LYS A 62 -3.83 27.21 8.42
CA LYS A 62 -4.54 28.23 7.62
C LYS A 62 -5.50 29.08 8.44
N ARG A 63 -6.11 28.53 9.49
CA ARG A 63 -6.93 29.33 10.42
C ARG A 63 -6.07 30.19 11.33
N GLU A 64 -4.86 29.76 11.65
CA GLU A 64 -3.86 30.58 12.35
C GLU A 64 -3.44 31.77 11.49
N LEU A 65 -3.18 31.56 10.21
CA LEU A 65 -2.83 32.62 9.25
C LEU A 65 -3.93 33.69 9.17
N LEU A 66 -5.19 33.27 8.99
CA LEU A 66 -6.33 34.20 8.95
C LEU A 66 -6.46 35.06 10.22
N ARG A 67 -6.05 34.54 11.38
CA ARG A 67 -6.04 35.31 12.64
C ARG A 67 -4.88 36.30 12.66
N ALA A 68 -3.69 35.87 12.26
CA ALA A 68 -2.51 36.73 12.17
C ALA A 68 -2.76 37.91 11.20
N GLU A 69 -3.30 37.63 10.01
CA GLU A 69 -3.70 38.63 9.01
C GLU A 69 -4.72 39.64 9.60
N ALA A 70 -5.73 39.15 10.33
CA ALA A 70 -6.73 40.01 10.96
C ALA A 70 -6.14 40.90 12.08
N ASP A 71 -5.20 40.37 12.87
CA ASP A 71 -4.51 41.13 13.91
C ASP A 71 -3.64 42.24 13.29
N VAL A 72 -2.92 41.94 12.19
CA VAL A 72 -2.16 42.93 11.42
C VAL A 72 -3.10 44.00 10.85
N GLU A 73 -4.20 43.61 10.20
CA GLU A 73 -5.18 44.53 9.62
C GLU A 73 -5.78 45.48 10.67
N GLN A 74 -6.07 44.96 11.87
CA GLN A 74 -6.59 45.77 12.98
C GLN A 74 -5.58 46.86 13.38
N ILE A 75 -4.29 46.54 13.46
CA ILE A 75 -3.24 47.51 13.78
C ILE A 75 -3.04 48.51 12.65
N VAL A 76 -3.00 48.05 11.40
CA VAL A 76 -2.88 48.91 10.21
C VAL A 76 -4.03 49.91 10.16
N SER A 77 -5.28 49.46 10.36
CA SER A 77 -6.46 50.32 10.37
C SER A 77 -6.39 51.40 11.46
N ARG A 78 -5.85 51.06 12.65
CA ARG A 78 -5.64 52.03 13.73
C ARG A 78 -4.56 53.05 13.35
N ILE A 79 -3.41 52.60 12.86
CA ILE A 79 -2.33 53.48 12.37
C ILE A 79 -2.86 54.46 11.33
N THR A 80 -3.58 53.98 10.31
CA THR A 80 -4.14 54.83 9.25
C THR A 80 -5.09 55.90 9.79
N ARG A 81 -5.93 55.57 10.78
CA ARG A 81 -6.83 56.55 11.43
C ARG A 81 -6.04 57.59 12.22
N ASP A 82 -5.02 57.19 12.96
CA ASP A 82 -4.22 58.10 13.79
C ASP A 82 -3.33 59.01 12.93
N GLU A 83 -2.75 58.48 11.85
CA GLU A 83 -2.03 59.26 10.83
C GLU A 83 -2.93 60.28 10.14
N ALA A 84 -4.17 59.90 9.79
CA ALA A 84 -5.13 60.84 9.20
C ALA A 84 -5.47 62.00 10.16
N ARG A 85 -5.62 61.72 11.47
CA ARG A 85 -5.85 62.76 12.49
C ARG A 85 -4.63 63.66 12.69
N LEU A 86 -3.42 63.10 12.70
CA LEU A 86 -2.16 63.85 12.76
C LEU A 86 -2.05 64.83 11.59
N ASN A 87 -2.29 64.34 10.36
CA ASN A 87 -2.20 65.13 9.14
C ASN A 87 -3.32 66.17 9.00
N GLY A 88 -4.48 65.93 9.63
CA GLY A 88 -5.63 66.84 9.59
C GLY A 88 -5.46 68.14 10.38
N GLY A 89 -4.44 68.24 11.27
CA GLY A 89 -4.05 69.49 11.94
C GLY A 89 -5.09 70.09 12.89
N SER A 90 -6.18 69.38 13.21
CA SER A 90 -7.29 69.87 14.04
C SER A 90 -7.10 69.64 15.55
N ALA A 91 -6.01 68.99 15.95
CA ALA A 91 -5.68 68.67 17.34
C ALA A 91 -4.69 69.67 17.96
N SER A 92 -4.69 69.79 19.29
CA SER A 92 -3.74 70.63 20.01
C SER A 92 -2.29 70.08 19.92
N PRO A 93 -1.25 70.91 20.13
CA PRO A 93 0.15 70.46 20.07
C PRO A 93 0.47 69.28 21.00
N LYS A 94 -0.18 69.23 22.18
CA LYS A 94 -0.02 68.12 23.12
C LYS A 94 -0.64 66.82 22.59
N GLU A 95 -1.82 66.90 21.99
CA GLU A 95 -2.51 65.75 21.39
C GLU A 95 -1.76 65.23 20.16
N LEU A 96 -1.20 66.13 19.33
CA LEU A 96 -0.35 65.73 18.19
C LEU A 96 0.90 64.98 18.65
N GLY A 97 1.57 65.43 19.72
CA GLY A 97 2.72 64.72 20.28
C GLY A 97 2.36 63.34 20.85
N GLN A 98 1.19 63.20 21.48
CA GLN A 98 0.68 61.91 21.96
C GLN A 98 0.36 60.96 20.81
N LEU A 99 -0.35 61.42 19.78
CA LEU A 99 -0.69 60.64 18.59
C LEU A 99 0.57 60.17 17.85
N GLN A 100 1.60 61.02 17.74
CA GLN A 100 2.86 60.64 17.08
C GLN A 100 3.58 59.51 17.82
N HIS A 101 3.58 59.54 19.16
CA HIS A 101 4.15 58.45 19.97
C HIS A 101 3.33 57.15 19.85
N GLU A 102 2.00 57.27 19.84
CA GLU A 102 1.08 56.13 19.66
C GLU A 102 1.29 55.45 18.30
N VAL A 103 1.36 56.22 17.21
CA VAL A 103 1.67 55.69 15.86
C VAL A 103 3.01 54.96 15.85
N GLY A 104 4.05 55.54 16.48
CA GLY A 104 5.35 54.87 16.59
C GLY A 104 5.27 53.52 17.32
N THR A 105 4.51 53.46 18.41
CA THR A 105 4.30 52.22 19.19
C THR A 105 3.51 51.19 18.40
N LEU A 106 2.47 51.61 17.70
CA LEU A 106 1.69 50.73 16.81
C LEU A 106 2.52 50.23 15.64
N GLY A 107 3.45 51.03 15.12
CA GLY A 107 4.38 50.61 14.07
C GLY A 107 5.30 49.46 14.51
N VAL A 108 5.84 49.53 15.74
CA VAL A 108 6.60 48.41 16.33
C VAL A 108 5.72 47.18 16.48
N ARG A 109 4.49 47.35 16.99
CA ARG A 109 3.55 46.24 17.16
C ARG A 109 3.16 45.60 15.83
N ARG A 110 2.99 46.40 14.75
CA ARG A 110 2.71 45.88 13.41
C ARG A 110 3.84 44.98 12.94
N ALA A 111 5.10 45.44 13.06
CA ALA A 111 6.27 44.66 12.66
C ALA A 111 6.37 43.33 13.43
N GLU A 112 6.07 43.32 14.74
CA GLU A 112 6.00 42.08 15.52
C GLU A 112 4.94 41.11 15.00
N LEU A 113 3.76 41.61 14.62
CA LEU A 113 2.67 40.78 14.09
C LEU A 113 2.96 40.28 12.66
N GLU A 114 3.58 41.11 11.83
CA GLU A 114 4.03 40.73 10.48
C GLU A 114 5.09 39.61 10.53
N GLU A 115 5.98 39.61 11.52
CA GLU A 115 6.92 38.50 11.73
C GLU A 115 6.20 37.20 12.09
N VAL A 116 5.21 37.26 12.99
CA VAL A 116 4.39 36.09 13.35
C VAL A 116 3.61 35.58 12.14
N GLU A 117 3.02 36.47 11.34
CA GLU A 117 2.35 36.09 10.09
C GLU A 117 3.29 35.33 9.15
N LEU A 118 4.51 35.85 8.97
CA LEU A 118 5.53 35.23 8.11
C LEU A 118 5.96 33.85 8.64
N GLU A 119 6.14 33.67 9.94
CA GLU A 119 6.42 32.36 10.55
C GLU A 119 5.29 31.35 10.25
N VAL A 120 4.03 31.78 10.33
CA VAL A 120 2.87 30.93 10.01
C VAL A 120 2.83 30.56 8.53
N MET A 121 3.15 31.51 7.63
CA MET A 121 3.27 31.24 6.20
C MET A 121 4.38 30.23 5.90
N MET A 122 5.54 30.34 6.55
CA MET A 122 6.63 29.38 6.39
C MET A 122 6.22 27.97 6.81
N ARG A 123 5.49 27.83 7.92
CA ARG A 123 4.92 26.53 8.35
C ARG A 123 3.94 25.96 7.32
N ILE A 124 3.12 26.81 6.68
CA ILE A 124 2.22 26.39 5.59
C ILE A 124 3.02 25.82 4.42
N ASP A 125 4.11 26.47 4.02
CA ASP A 125 4.96 26.02 2.91
C ASP A 125 5.63 24.68 3.21
N GLU A 126 6.13 24.49 4.43
CA GLU A 126 6.68 23.20 4.90
C GLU A 126 5.63 22.08 4.85
N ILE A 127 4.41 22.35 5.33
CA ILE A 127 3.32 21.37 5.30
C ILE A 127 2.92 21.03 3.85
N ASN A 128 2.85 22.03 2.97
CA ASN A 128 2.54 21.82 1.54
C ASN A 128 3.61 20.96 0.85
N SER A 129 4.89 21.20 1.16
CA SER A 129 6.01 20.39 0.68
C SER A 129 5.86 18.94 1.13
N ARG A 130 5.57 18.71 2.42
CA ARG A 130 5.32 17.37 2.98
C ARG A 130 4.12 16.68 2.33
N ILE A 131 3.02 17.39 2.08
CA ILE A 131 1.85 16.84 1.36
C ILE A 131 2.23 16.43 -0.06
N THR A 132 3.03 17.23 -0.75
CA THR A 132 3.48 16.96 -2.12
C THR A 132 4.34 15.70 -2.15
N GLU A 133 5.31 15.59 -1.23
CA GLU A 133 6.18 14.43 -1.11
C GLU A 133 5.37 13.15 -0.82
N LEU A 134 4.47 13.18 0.17
CA LEU A 134 3.65 12.02 0.52
C LEU A 134 2.71 11.62 -0.62
N SER A 135 2.19 12.58 -1.39
CA SER A 135 1.37 12.31 -2.57
C SER A 135 2.18 11.61 -3.66
N ALA A 136 3.44 12.03 -3.87
CA ALA A 136 4.33 11.38 -4.82
C ALA A 136 4.71 9.95 -4.38
N GLN A 137 4.95 9.75 -3.08
CA GLN A 137 5.18 8.41 -2.51
C GLN A 137 3.96 7.50 -2.69
N GLU A 138 2.74 8.00 -2.44
CA GLU A 138 1.49 7.25 -2.64
C GLU A 138 1.35 6.81 -4.11
N ALA A 139 1.62 7.73 -5.06
CA ALA A 139 1.58 7.42 -6.49
C ALA A 139 2.62 6.38 -6.90
N ALA A 140 3.85 6.47 -6.38
CA ALA A 140 4.90 5.49 -6.65
C ALA A 140 4.52 4.09 -6.15
N PHE A 141 4.02 3.97 -4.91
CA PHE A 141 3.55 2.69 -4.39
C PHE A 141 2.37 2.13 -5.18
N ALA A 142 1.44 2.98 -5.64
CA ALA A 142 0.33 2.54 -6.47
C ALA A 142 0.81 1.92 -7.80
N THR A 143 1.81 2.53 -8.45
CA THR A 143 2.43 1.95 -9.66
C THR A 143 3.11 0.62 -9.36
N GLU A 144 3.91 0.53 -8.30
CA GLU A 144 4.59 -0.72 -7.93
C GLU A 144 3.61 -1.86 -7.58
N ILE A 145 2.52 -1.53 -6.89
CA ILE A 145 1.43 -2.48 -6.57
C ILE A 145 0.80 -3.00 -7.85
N ALA A 146 0.42 -2.11 -8.79
CA ALA A 146 -0.18 -2.52 -10.06
C ALA A 146 0.74 -3.46 -10.86
N ASP A 147 2.04 -3.16 -10.93
CA ASP A 147 3.02 -4.01 -11.62
C ASP A 147 3.20 -5.38 -10.94
N LEU A 148 3.13 -5.45 -9.60
CA LEU A 148 3.15 -6.71 -8.87
C LEU A 148 1.88 -7.52 -9.04
N GLU A 149 0.71 -6.87 -9.06
CA GLU A 149 -0.57 -7.55 -9.32
C GLU A 149 -0.55 -8.19 -10.71
N ILE A 150 -0.08 -7.47 -11.74
CA ILE A 150 0.06 -8.03 -13.09
C ILE A 150 1.01 -9.25 -13.09
N ARG A 151 2.16 -9.17 -12.42
CA ARG A 151 3.10 -10.30 -12.33
C ARG A 151 2.50 -11.51 -11.62
N LYS A 152 1.81 -11.28 -10.50
CA LYS A 152 1.12 -12.31 -9.73
C LYS A 152 0.04 -12.99 -10.57
N GLU A 153 -0.82 -12.21 -11.23
CA GLU A 153 -1.89 -12.76 -12.09
C GLU A 153 -1.32 -13.55 -13.28
N ASN A 154 -0.26 -13.06 -13.92
CA ASN A 154 0.42 -13.79 -15.00
C ASN A 154 0.99 -15.14 -14.52
N ALA A 155 1.63 -15.16 -13.34
CA ALA A 155 2.16 -16.39 -12.77
C ALA A 155 1.03 -17.39 -12.43
N LEU A 156 -0.06 -16.91 -11.82
CA LEU A 156 -1.23 -17.73 -11.51
C LEU A 156 -1.92 -18.26 -12.77
N ALA A 157 -2.02 -17.45 -13.83
CA ALA A 157 -2.59 -17.89 -15.11
C ALA A 157 -1.74 -19.00 -15.77
N ALA A 158 -0.41 -18.89 -15.69
CA ALA A 158 0.49 -19.94 -16.16
C ALA A 158 0.30 -21.25 -15.38
N PHE A 159 0.25 -21.18 -14.05
CA PHE A 159 -0.02 -22.35 -13.21
C PHE A 159 -1.39 -22.96 -13.49
N ASN A 160 -2.43 -22.16 -13.67
CA ASN A 160 -3.78 -22.65 -14.00
C ASN A 160 -3.80 -23.38 -15.35
N THR A 161 -3.11 -22.83 -16.36
CA THR A 161 -2.99 -23.48 -17.67
C THR A 161 -2.32 -24.85 -17.56
N GLU A 162 -1.25 -24.96 -16.76
CA GLU A 162 -0.55 -26.21 -16.52
C GLU A 162 -1.42 -27.20 -15.72
N LEU A 163 -2.11 -26.74 -14.69
CA LEU A 163 -3.06 -27.54 -13.90
C LEU A 163 -4.20 -28.10 -14.77
N GLU A 164 -4.74 -27.31 -15.71
CA GLU A 164 -5.75 -27.78 -16.65
C GLU A 164 -5.21 -28.87 -17.60
N SER A 165 -3.96 -28.74 -18.06
CA SER A 165 -3.30 -29.78 -18.87
C SER A 165 -3.13 -31.06 -18.08
N ILE A 166 -2.59 -30.96 -16.86
CA ILE A 166 -2.38 -32.09 -15.95
C ILE A 166 -3.72 -32.79 -15.65
N ALA A 167 -4.79 -32.04 -15.40
CA ALA A 167 -6.12 -32.61 -15.15
C ALA A 167 -6.65 -33.41 -16.35
N LYS A 168 -6.44 -32.92 -17.58
CA LYS A 168 -6.82 -33.64 -18.82
C LYS A 168 -5.99 -34.91 -18.98
N GLU A 169 -4.67 -34.83 -18.83
CA GLU A 169 -3.77 -35.99 -18.91
C GLU A 169 -4.13 -37.05 -17.87
N ARG A 170 -4.45 -36.62 -16.65
CA ARG A 170 -4.89 -37.49 -15.55
C ARG A 170 -6.19 -38.22 -15.90
N ALA A 171 -7.18 -37.52 -16.44
CA ALA A 171 -8.45 -38.12 -16.85
C ALA A 171 -8.27 -39.16 -17.98
N VAL A 172 -7.41 -38.86 -18.95
CA VAL A 172 -7.06 -39.79 -20.04
C VAL A 172 -6.38 -41.04 -19.48
N ALA A 173 -5.38 -40.90 -18.60
CA ALA A 173 -4.68 -42.02 -17.99
C ALA A 173 -5.63 -42.94 -17.22
N LEU A 174 -6.55 -42.36 -16.44
CA LEU A 174 -7.53 -43.12 -15.64
C LEU A 174 -8.60 -43.82 -16.48
N SER A 175 -8.91 -43.33 -17.69
CA SER A 175 -9.96 -43.91 -18.55
C SER A 175 -9.74 -45.38 -18.94
N THR A 176 -8.48 -45.85 -18.85
CA THR A 176 -8.08 -47.21 -19.21
C THR A 176 -7.86 -48.13 -18.01
N VAL A 177 -8.01 -47.60 -16.77
CA VAL A 177 -7.72 -48.31 -15.53
C VAL A 177 -8.99 -48.90 -14.91
N ALA A 178 -8.90 -50.11 -14.38
CA ALA A 178 -10.02 -50.78 -13.71
C ALA A 178 -10.58 -49.94 -12.52
N PRO A 179 -11.90 -49.73 -12.41
CA PRO A 179 -12.52 -48.83 -11.42
C PRO A 179 -12.15 -49.15 -9.96
N ASP A 180 -12.13 -50.43 -9.58
CA ASP A 180 -11.77 -50.85 -8.22
C ASP A 180 -10.33 -50.46 -7.87
N PHE A 181 -9.42 -50.43 -8.86
CA PHE A 181 -8.03 -50.09 -8.65
C PHE A 181 -7.85 -48.58 -8.51
N ILE A 182 -8.62 -47.79 -9.28
CA ILE A 182 -8.74 -46.34 -9.08
C ILE A 182 -9.26 -46.03 -7.68
N ALA A 183 -10.30 -46.73 -7.22
CA ALA A 183 -10.88 -46.53 -5.89
C ALA A 183 -9.87 -46.81 -4.77
N LEU A 184 -9.05 -47.86 -4.92
CA LEU A 184 -7.96 -48.15 -4.00
C LEU A 184 -6.90 -47.03 -4.00
N TYR A 185 -6.47 -46.60 -5.19
CA TYR A 185 -5.51 -45.51 -5.35
C TYR A 185 -5.99 -44.21 -4.66
N GLU A 186 -7.23 -43.77 -4.94
CA GLU A 186 -7.78 -42.53 -4.36
C GLU A 186 -7.90 -42.62 -2.84
N LYS A 187 -8.30 -43.79 -2.31
CA LYS A 187 -8.35 -44.03 -0.87
C LYS A 187 -6.96 -43.88 -0.21
N ILE A 188 -5.92 -44.40 -0.84
CA ILE A 188 -4.54 -44.27 -0.33
C ILE A 188 -4.07 -42.82 -0.46
N ARG A 189 -4.28 -42.21 -1.63
CA ARG A 189 -3.88 -40.83 -1.93
C ARG A 189 -4.42 -39.84 -0.89
N THR A 190 -5.70 -39.94 -0.58
CA THR A 190 -6.39 -39.06 0.38
C THR A 190 -5.94 -39.27 1.82
N SER A 191 -5.55 -40.50 2.19
CA SER A 191 -5.07 -40.83 3.54
C SER A 191 -3.56 -40.65 3.73
N ASN A 192 -2.80 -40.43 2.65
CA ASN A 192 -1.34 -40.39 2.66
C ASN A 192 -0.79 -39.10 1.99
N ASN A 193 -1.29 -37.93 2.41
CA ASN A 193 -0.81 -36.61 1.98
C ASN A 193 -0.65 -36.46 0.45
N GLY A 194 -1.59 -37.01 -0.33
CA GLY A 194 -1.56 -36.89 -1.79
C GLY A 194 -0.73 -37.96 -2.51
N THR A 195 -0.12 -38.92 -1.80
CA THR A 195 0.67 -40.01 -2.43
C THR A 195 -0.12 -41.32 -2.43
N GLY A 196 -0.72 -41.66 -3.58
CA GLY A 196 -1.51 -42.89 -3.73
C GLY A 196 -0.75 -44.10 -4.30
N ALA A 197 0.37 -43.86 -4.99
CA ALA A 197 1.24 -44.88 -5.56
C ALA A 197 2.65 -44.33 -5.77
N ALA A 198 3.65 -45.21 -5.92
CA ALA A 198 5.03 -44.83 -6.14
C ALA A 198 5.78 -45.86 -6.99
N ALA A 199 6.77 -45.39 -7.75
CA ALA A 199 7.73 -46.27 -8.42
C ALA A 199 8.77 -46.78 -7.42
N LEU A 200 9.15 -48.05 -7.54
CA LEU A 200 10.32 -48.62 -6.88
C LEU A 200 11.49 -48.59 -7.85
N ILE A 201 12.48 -47.72 -7.59
CA ILE A 201 13.64 -47.54 -8.46
C ILE A 201 14.90 -47.85 -7.66
N ALA A 202 15.71 -48.79 -8.16
CA ALA A 202 16.97 -49.20 -7.51
C ALA A 202 16.81 -49.56 -6.01
N GLY A 203 15.71 -50.21 -5.65
CA GLY A 203 15.42 -50.61 -4.26
C GLY A 203 14.86 -49.48 -3.37
N THR A 204 14.69 -48.26 -3.89
CA THR A 204 14.13 -47.14 -3.13
C THR A 204 12.71 -46.83 -3.58
N CYS A 205 11.79 -46.66 -2.63
CA CYS A 205 10.43 -46.20 -2.92
C CYS A 205 10.43 -44.70 -3.19
N ASN A 206 10.07 -44.25 -4.39
CA ASN A 206 10.03 -42.82 -4.73
C ASN A 206 8.84 -42.05 -4.14
N GLY A 207 8.00 -42.69 -3.32
CA GLY A 207 6.91 -42.01 -2.60
C GLY A 207 7.35 -41.55 -1.20
N CYS A 208 8.09 -42.39 -0.47
CA CYS A 208 8.55 -42.10 0.89
C CYS A 208 10.08 -41.98 1.01
N HIS A 209 10.82 -42.25 -0.07
CA HIS A 209 12.29 -42.25 -0.14
C HIS A 209 12.98 -43.18 0.86
N LEU A 210 12.28 -44.25 1.27
CA LEU A 210 12.84 -45.33 2.10
C LEU A 210 13.29 -46.50 1.20
N SER A 211 14.37 -47.16 1.63
CA SER A 211 14.98 -48.35 1.03
C SER A 211 14.74 -49.59 1.87
#